data_AF-A0A916DBN0-F1
#
_entry.id   AF-A0A916DBN0-F1
#
_cell.length_a   1.000
_cell.length_b   1.000
_cell.length_c   1.000
_cell.angle_alpha   90.00
_cell.angle_beta   90.00
_cell.angle_gamma   90.00
#
_symmetry.space_group_name_H-M   'P 1'
#
loop_
_entity.id
_entity.type
_entity.pdbx_description
1 polymer ?
#
loop_
_entity_poly.entity_id
_entity_poly.type
_entity_poly.pdbx_seq_one_letter_code
_entity_poly.pdbx_strand_id
1 'polypeptide(L)'
;MPRTSTPALCFLSTVLSCSMAFAQPDPPEGGVASLPPRTITLFTPTPTPDTAIPLKQATTFVAVRPDLAAAKSVREGDTLDLDVAAEVAIPVRVDRIVRRSPDQVSLIGSVPGAPFSSVILVVEEDVLAGDIRVPSANQHYRMRYVADGVHLVCNIDDRRYGECGGAGPLPPNIPRGFDPSPDPEPEFEPPPGYTPRGACSNIETTFDIMVVYTDIARAAAGGTNAIRAEIQLGCDTADQTYDNSGVAAHYRLVWQGEVVYNESGALTDHRDRLANPADGYFDWAVTTRDDYNADLCAIWVDDDDAGQWCGFAYCDYDYDSAYCCVNWECAAGNFSFPHEFGHDQGCAHNPEDAGSGCNEFSYSYGHRFFASGNGYRTVMAYNDGGGNYTRIGYWSNPGVNFLGVATGTATRDNARTLNDTRGTVEGWETTRYDIWIDADPSFPGIQFGTYAFPYDTAAEGFAAIEVPHSSVSGEMPYLHTVTGQYNYTGTVSRKMTIIPCSGSATIGTP
;
A
#
# COMPACT_ATOMS: atom_id res chain seq x y z
N MET A 1 -75.91 -37.39 40.38
CA MET A 1 -74.94 -37.67 39.28
C MET A 1 -74.95 -36.44 38.39
N PRO A 2 -73.86 -35.65 38.35
CA PRO A 2 -72.94 -35.76 37.21
C PRO A 2 -71.47 -35.43 37.57
N ARG A 3 -70.51 -35.90 36.76
CA ARG A 3 -69.10 -35.49 36.81
C ARG A 3 -68.79 -34.67 35.56
N THR A 4 -68.25 -33.47 35.77
CA THR A 4 -67.67 -32.60 34.74
C THR A 4 -66.15 -32.63 34.85
N SER A 5 -65.50 -32.58 33.68
CA SER A 5 -64.07 -32.66 33.42
C SER A 5 -63.38 -31.29 33.45
N THR A 6 -62.09 -31.23 33.82
CA THR A 6 -61.09 -30.27 33.29
C THR A 6 -59.65 -30.72 33.62
N PRO A 7 -58.62 -30.35 32.83
CA PRO A 7 -57.41 -31.15 32.60
C PRO A 7 -56.15 -30.68 33.38
N ALA A 8 -55.12 -31.53 33.36
CA ALA A 8 -53.86 -31.42 34.11
C ALA A 8 -52.75 -30.68 33.33
N LEU A 9 -51.94 -29.92 34.07
CA LEU A 9 -50.71 -29.25 33.64
C LEU A 9 -49.51 -29.83 34.42
N CYS A 10 -48.41 -30.12 33.72
CA CYS A 10 -47.16 -30.67 34.26
C CYS A 10 -46.17 -29.55 34.61
N PHE A 11 -45.47 -29.64 35.75
CA PHE A 11 -44.25 -28.90 36.05
C PHE A 11 -43.25 -29.82 36.76
N LEU A 12 -42.00 -29.81 36.30
CA LEU A 12 -40.88 -30.57 36.86
C LEU A 12 -39.89 -29.60 37.53
N SER A 13 -39.44 -29.92 38.73
CA SER A 13 -38.58 -29.11 39.62
C SER A 13 -37.08 -29.24 39.30
N THR A 14 -36.35 -28.14 39.54
CA THR A 14 -34.88 -28.04 39.50
C THR A 14 -34.34 -28.09 40.94
N VAL A 15 -33.23 -28.82 41.18
CA VAL A 15 -32.51 -28.84 42.47
C VAL A 15 -31.15 -28.16 42.30
N LEU A 16 -30.84 -27.27 43.24
CA LEU A 16 -29.62 -26.48 43.35
C LEU A 16 -28.62 -27.18 44.29
N SER A 17 -27.34 -27.24 43.91
CA SER A 17 -26.25 -27.59 44.83
C SER A 17 -25.03 -26.71 44.57
N CYS A 18 -24.59 -26.05 45.63
CA CYS A 18 -23.51 -25.06 45.68
C CYS A 18 -22.17 -25.74 46.01
N SER A 19 -21.06 -25.31 45.41
CA SER A 19 -19.71 -25.69 45.82
C SER A 19 -18.81 -24.45 45.73
N MET A 20 -18.26 -24.04 46.87
CA MET A 20 -17.32 -22.93 47.00
C MET A 20 -15.92 -23.37 46.55
N ALA A 21 -15.32 -22.63 45.61
CA ALA A 21 -13.90 -22.70 45.30
C ALA A 21 -13.23 -21.40 45.79
N PHE A 22 -12.10 -21.54 46.49
CA PHE A 22 -11.28 -20.43 46.98
C PHE A 22 -10.63 -19.70 45.80
N ALA A 23 -10.92 -18.41 45.65
CA ALA A 23 -10.23 -17.54 44.70
C ALA A 23 -8.79 -17.28 45.18
N GLN A 24 -7.81 -17.63 44.36
CA GLN A 24 -6.47 -17.03 44.44
C GLN A 24 -6.59 -15.59 43.93
N PRO A 25 -5.96 -14.59 44.57
CA PRO A 25 -5.90 -13.25 43.99
C PRO A 25 -5.09 -13.32 42.70
N ASP A 26 -5.65 -12.79 41.62
CA ASP A 26 -4.94 -12.61 40.36
C ASP A 26 -3.64 -11.81 40.61
N PRO A 27 -2.54 -12.14 39.92
CA PRO A 27 -1.37 -11.27 39.93
C PRO A 27 -1.80 -9.89 39.42
N PRO A 28 -1.25 -8.79 39.95
CA PRO A 28 -1.63 -7.46 39.47
C PRO A 28 -1.32 -7.40 37.97
N GLU A 29 -2.35 -7.24 37.15
CA GLU A 29 -2.19 -6.81 35.78
C GLU A 29 -1.37 -5.53 35.82
N GLY A 30 -0.10 -5.65 35.41
CA GLY A 30 0.76 -4.51 35.10
C GLY A 30 0.23 -3.84 33.85
N GLY A 31 -0.97 -3.25 33.92
CA GLY A 31 -1.46 -2.32 32.93
C GLY A 31 -0.53 -1.11 32.96
N VAL A 32 0.35 -1.02 31.98
CA VAL A 32 1.03 0.24 31.69
C VAL A 32 -0.08 1.22 31.37
N ALA A 33 -0.41 2.12 32.31
CA ALA A 33 -1.45 3.12 32.09
C ALA A 33 -1.06 3.91 30.84
N SER A 34 -1.87 3.83 29.78
CA SER A 34 -1.56 4.56 28.56
C SER A 34 -1.57 6.05 28.91
N LEU A 35 -0.49 6.74 28.55
CA LEU A 35 -0.38 8.17 28.79
C LEU A 35 -1.54 8.89 28.06
N PRO A 36 -2.11 9.96 28.63
CA PRO A 36 -3.23 10.64 28.00
C PRO A 36 -2.84 11.16 26.60
N PRO A 37 -3.80 11.18 25.65
CA PRO A 37 -3.62 11.80 24.35
C PRO A 37 -3.14 13.25 24.48
N ARG A 38 -2.15 13.63 23.68
CA ARG A 38 -1.67 15.02 23.58
C ARG A 38 -2.28 15.69 22.37
N THR A 39 -2.49 17.00 22.46
CA THR A 39 -2.71 17.85 21.28
C THR A 39 -1.40 18.56 20.95
N ILE A 40 -0.97 18.48 19.69
CA ILE A 40 0.32 18.98 19.20
C ILE A 40 0.05 19.87 17.99
N THR A 41 0.40 21.15 18.08
CA THR A 41 0.42 22.03 16.91
C THR A 41 1.68 21.72 16.10
N LEU A 42 1.51 21.21 14.88
CA LEU A 42 2.65 20.74 14.10
C LEU A 42 3.29 21.83 13.25
N PHE A 43 2.50 22.81 12.82
CA PHE A 43 2.92 23.81 11.84
C PHE A 43 3.05 25.18 12.49
N THR A 44 4.15 25.87 12.20
CA THR A 44 4.31 27.28 12.53
C THR A 44 4.25 28.10 11.24
N PRO A 45 3.31 29.04 11.08
CA PRO A 45 3.27 29.93 9.92
C PRO A 45 4.60 30.67 9.73
N THR A 46 5.06 30.77 8.48
CA THR A 46 6.33 31.44 8.12
C THR A 46 6.15 32.28 6.86
N PRO A 47 6.99 33.30 6.62
CA PRO A 47 7.01 33.98 5.32
C PRO A 47 7.32 32.99 4.18
N THR A 48 6.60 33.15 3.07
CA THR A 48 6.85 32.38 1.83
C THR A 48 8.19 32.80 1.21
N PRO A 49 9.11 31.86 0.93
CA PRO A 49 10.33 32.16 0.17
C PRO A 49 10.02 32.65 -1.25
N ASP A 50 10.83 33.57 -1.77
CA ASP A 50 10.64 34.12 -3.14
C ASP A 50 10.76 33.05 -4.24
N THR A 51 11.49 31.97 -3.98
CA THR A 51 11.70 30.83 -4.89
C THR A 51 10.66 29.72 -4.71
N ALA A 52 9.68 29.88 -3.83
CA ALA A 52 8.73 28.84 -3.52
C ALA A 52 7.75 28.61 -4.69
N ILE A 53 7.72 27.38 -5.20
CA ILE A 53 6.80 26.94 -6.25
C ILE A 53 5.78 26.00 -5.61
N PRO A 54 4.47 26.32 -5.64
CA PRO A 54 3.44 25.40 -5.17
C PRO A 54 3.26 24.22 -6.14
N LEU A 55 2.58 23.16 -5.70
CA LEU A 55 2.17 22.06 -6.58
C LEU A 55 1.30 22.59 -7.75
N LYS A 56 1.40 21.97 -8.92
CA LYS A 56 0.69 22.41 -10.15
C LYS A 56 -0.83 22.46 -9.93
N GLN A 57 -1.37 21.56 -9.09
CA GLN A 57 -2.80 21.48 -8.80
C GLN A 57 -3.26 22.43 -7.67
N ALA A 58 -2.36 23.21 -7.06
CA ALA A 58 -2.70 24.12 -5.99
C ALA A 58 -3.57 25.30 -6.48
N THR A 59 -4.64 25.59 -5.74
CA THR A 59 -5.49 26.80 -5.92
C THR A 59 -5.03 27.94 -5.02
N THR A 60 -4.63 27.59 -3.80
CA THR A 60 -4.09 28.48 -2.78
C THR A 60 -3.05 27.71 -1.98
N PHE A 61 -2.17 28.42 -1.28
CA PHE A 61 -1.19 27.80 -0.41
C PHE A 61 -0.80 28.73 0.73
N VAL A 62 -0.28 28.14 1.81
CA VAL A 62 0.38 28.85 2.92
C VAL A 62 1.75 28.24 3.18
N ALA A 63 2.69 29.06 3.63
CA ALA A 63 4.03 28.60 4.01
C ALA A 63 4.09 28.33 5.52
N VAL A 64 4.65 27.17 5.87
CA VAL A 64 4.79 26.70 7.26
C VAL A 64 6.18 26.12 7.52
N ARG A 65 6.58 26.09 8.78
CA ARG A 65 7.68 25.26 9.29
C ARG A 65 7.10 24.13 10.14
N PRO A 66 7.25 22.87 9.75
CA PRO A 66 6.83 21.75 10.57
C PRO A 66 7.82 21.51 11.72
N ASP A 67 7.29 21.20 12.90
CA ASP A 67 8.07 20.66 14.01
C ASP A 67 8.32 19.16 13.79
N LEU A 68 9.40 18.85 13.06
CA LEU A 68 9.76 17.46 12.73
C LEU A 68 10.14 16.63 13.96
N ALA A 69 10.66 17.27 15.03
CA ALA A 69 10.95 16.58 16.27
C ALA A 69 9.65 16.15 16.96
N ALA A 70 8.65 17.04 16.98
CA ALA A 70 7.32 16.71 17.43
C ALA A 70 6.71 15.58 16.59
N ALA A 71 6.73 15.68 15.25
CA ALA A 71 6.25 14.64 14.32
C ALA A 71 6.87 13.26 14.62
N LYS A 72 8.19 13.20 14.81
CA LYS A 72 8.91 11.96 15.13
C LYS A 72 8.57 11.40 16.51
N SER A 73 8.09 12.23 17.44
CA SER A 73 7.78 11.82 18.83
C SER A 73 6.30 11.53 19.12
N VAL A 74 5.42 11.64 18.12
CA VAL A 74 3.99 11.40 18.28
C VAL A 74 3.70 9.93 18.60
N ARG A 75 2.55 9.69 19.22
CA ARG A 75 2.05 8.37 19.57
C ARG A 75 0.65 8.19 18.99
N GLU A 76 0.26 6.95 18.75
CA GLU A 76 -1.12 6.63 18.37
C GLU A 76 -2.11 7.20 19.40
N GLY A 77 -3.19 7.78 18.91
CA GLY A 77 -4.19 8.49 19.69
C GLY A 77 -3.88 9.95 19.99
N ASP A 78 -2.64 10.44 19.82
CA ASP A 78 -2.36 11.88 19.87
C ASP A 78 -3.12 12.61 18.74
N THR A 79 -3.42 13.90 18.95
CA THR A 79 -4.06 14.79 17.97
C THR A 79 -3.06 15.82 17.47
N LEU A 80 -2.95 15.98 16.15
CA LEU A 80 -2.14 16.98 15.48
C LEU A 80 -3.05 18.09 14.97
N ASP A 81 -2.83 19.32 15.42
CA ASP A 81 -3.49 20.49 14.83
C ASP A 81 -2.63 21.01 13.69
N LEU A 82 -3.13 20.88 12.47
CA LEU A 82 -2.43 21.23 11.24
C LEU A 82 -3.02 22.52 10.65
N ASP A 83 -2.25 23.61 10.72
CA ASP A 83 -2.63 24.88 10.08
C ASP A 83 -2.54 24.74 8.55
N VAL A 84 -3.69 24.63 7.88
CA VAL A 84 -3.77 24.42 6.42
C VAL A 84 -4.10 25.68 5.64
N ALA A 85 -4.60 26.72 6.31
CA ALA A 85 -4.74 28.07 5.78
C ALA A 85 -4.71 29.10 6.91
N ALA A 86 -4.73 30.39 6.57
CA ALA A 86 -4.87 31.44 7.57
C ALA A 86 -6.15 31.22 8.41
N GLU A 87 -5.97 31.05 9.72
CA GLU A 87 -7.05 30.80 10.69
C GLU A 87 -7.84 29.49 10.46
N VAL A 88 -7.31 28.55 9.67
CA VAL A 88 -7.91 27.23 9.43
C VAL A 88 -6.94 26.15 9.87
N ALA A 89 -7.29 25.46 10.96
CA ALA A 89 -6.59 24.28 11.45
C ALA A 89 -7.47 23.03 11.26
N ILE A 90 -6.86 21.93 10.83
CA ILE A 90 -7.50 20.61 10.77
C ILE A 90 -6.95 19.77 11.93
N PRO A 91 -7.82 19.31 12.86
CA PRO A 91 -7.41 18.35 13.88
C PRO A 91 -7.30 16.96 13.25
N VAL A 92 -6.17 16.30 13.45
CA VAL A 92 -5.88 14.97 12.93
C VAL A 92 -5.59 14.04 14.09
N ARG A 93 -6.40 12.99 14.25
CA ARG A 93 -6.08 11.90 15.17
C ARG A 93 -5.07 10.98 14.50
N VAL A 94 -3.95 10.70 15.17
CA VAL A 94 -2.99 9.69 14.72
C VAL A 94 -3.57 8.31 15.01
N ASP A 95 -3.81 7.53 13.96
CA ASP A 95 -4.42 6.21 14.04
C ASP A 95 -3.38 5.09 14.01
N ARG A 96 -2.33 5.26 13.18
CA ARG A 96 -1.23 4.30 13.01
C ARG A 96 0.08 5.03 12.76
N ILE A 97 1.19 4.48 13.24
CA ILE A 97 2.53 5.01 12.99
C ILE A 97 3.42 3.92 12.39
N VAL A 98 4.07 4.21 11.26
CA VAL A 98 5.10 3.33 10.66
C VAL A 98 6.47 3.98 10.86
N ARG A 99 7.41 3.27 11.49
CA ARG A 99 8.76 3.76 11.78
C ARG A 99 9.80 2.88 11.11
N ARG A 100 10.41 3.39 10.04
CA ARG A 100 11.50 2.70 9.31
C ARG A 100 12.86 3.02 9.91
N SER A 101 13.03 4.23 10.45
CA SER A 101 14.20 4.66 11.21
C SER A 101 13.82 5.82 12.17
N PRO A 102 14.73 6.30 13.03
CA PRO A 102 14.46 7.48 13.86
C PRO A 102 14.08 8.73 13.05
N ASP A 103 14.53 8.81 11.81
CA ASP A 103 14.36 9.96 10.92
C ASP A 103 13.42 9.69 9.74
N GLN A 104 12.87 8.48 9.62
CA GLN A 104 11.92 8.08 8.58
C GLN A 104 10.65 7.51 9.21
N VAL A 105 9.59 8.32 9.24
CA VAL A 105 8.35 8.04 9.98
C VAL A 105 7.14 8.44 9.16
N SER A 106 6.18 7.53 9.04
CA SER A 106 4.86 7.83 8.48
C SER A 106 3.81 7.89 9.58
N LEU A 107 2.99 8.93 9.55
CA LEU A 107 1.86 9.14 10.44
C LEU A 107 0.59 8.98 9.61
N ILE A 108 -0.19 7.94 9.92
CA ILE A 108 -1.47 7.66 9.29
C ILE A 108 -2.57 8.04 10.28
N GLY A 109 -3.56 8.79 9.83
CA GLY A 109 -4.59 9.33 10.69
C GLY A 109 -5.88 9.72 9.98
N SER A 110 -6.80 10.24 10.77
CA SER A 110 -8.12 10.66 10.32
C SER A 110 -8.53 11.96 10.99
N VAL A 111 -9.45 12.69 10.35
CA VAL A 111 -10.02 13.92 10.89
C VAL A 111 -11.25 13.56 11.74
N PRO A 112 -11.22 13.81 13.07
CA PRO A 112 -12.33 13.47 13.95
C PRO A 112 -13.66 14.09 13.48
N GLY A 113 -14.71 13.26 13.39
CA GLY A 113 -16.03 13.71 12.94
C GLY A 113 -16.19 13.85 11.42
N ALA A 114 -15.14 13.60 10.64
CA ALA A 114 -15.21 13.55 9.18
C ALA A 114 -14.99 12.10 8.70
N PRO A 115 -16.06 11.30 8.51
CA PRO A 115 -15.93 9.92 8.07
C PRO A 115 -15.28 9.86 6.67
N PHE A 116 -14.54 8.78 6.41
CA PHE A 116 -13.79 8.57 5.17
C PHE A 116 -12.69 9.60 4.90
N SER A 117 -12.30 10.39 5.91
CA SER A 117 -11.09 11.21 5.82
C SER A 117 -9.85 10.33 5.91
N SER A 118 -8.78 10.76 5.25
CA SER A 118 -7.47 10.13 5.28
C SER A 118 -6.41 11.21 5.45
N VAL A 119 -5.44 10.97 6.33
CA VAL A 119 -4.28 11.82 6.53
C VAL A 119 -3.04 10.96 6.55
N ILE A 120 -2.09 11.24 5.66
CA ILE A 120 -0.79 10.60 5.64
C ILE A 120 0.28 11.69 5.65
N LEU A 121 1.14 11.68 6.67
CA LEU A 121 2.31 12.57 6.76
C LEU A 121 3.57 11.71 6.79
N VAL A 122 4.50 11.97 5.89
CA VAL A 122 5.78 11.26 5.80
C VAL A 122 6.89 12.21 6.14
N VAL A 123 7.63 11.89 7.20
CA VAL A 123 8.87 12.56 7.56
C VAL A 123 10.01 11.73 6.99
N GLU A 124 10.86 12.38 6.19
CA GLU A 124 12.07 11.81 5.61
C GLU A 124 13.23 12.74 5.97
N GLU A 125 14.09 12.32 6.90
CA GLU A 125 15.19 13.12 7.44
C GLU A 125 14.72 14.50 7.98
N ASP A 126 14.91 15.55 7.19
CA ASP A 126 14.65 16.96 7.51
C ASP A 126 13.50 17.57 6.69
N VAL A 127 12.72 16.75 5.98
CA VAL A 127 11.54 17.19 5.23
C VAL A 127 10.28 16.41 5.61
N LEU A 128 9.13 16.98 5.24
CA LEU A 128 7.81 16.38 5.39
C LEU A 128 7.03 16.47 4.06
N ALA A 129 6.57 15.33 3.56
CA ALA A 129 5.54 15.25 2.52
C ALA A 129 4.20 14.88 3.17
N GLY A 130 3.08 15.31 2.60
CA GLY A 130 1.77 14.97 3.16
C GLY A 130 0.60 15.03 2.18
N ASP A 131 -0.45 14.31 2.54
CA ASP A 131 -1.76 14.24 1.88
C ASP A 131 -2.86 14.23 2.95
N ILE A 132 -3.76 15.21 2.91
CA ILE A 132 -4.96 15.29 3.76
C ILE A 132 -6.17 15.32 2.85
N ARG A 133 -7.05 14.33 2.99
CA ARG A 133 -8.33 14.27 2.29
C ARG A 133 -9.48 14.24 3.25
N VAL A 134 -10.46 15.10 2.99
CA VAL A 134 -11.73 15.13 3.71
C VAL A 134 -12.86 15.12 2.67
N PRO A 135 -13.19 13.95 2.10
CA PRO A 135 -14.17 13.85 1.01
C PRO A 135 -15.55 14.42 1.37
N SER A 136 -15.97 14.29 2.63
CA SER A 136 -17.25 14.84 3.11
C SER A 136 -17.31 16.37 3.04
N ALA A 137 -16.16 17.05 3.04
CA ALA A 137 -16.05 18.50 2.94
C ALA A 137 -15.51 18.97 1.58
N ASN A 138 -15.24 18.06 0.66
CA ASN A 138 -14.55 18.33 -0.61
C ASN A 138 -13.26 19.14 -0.42
N GLN A 139 -12.47 18.74 0.58
CA GLN A 139 -11.19 19.36 0.92
C GLN A 139 -10.05 18.38 0.66
N HIS A 140 -9.01 18.87 0.00
CA HIS A 140 -7.80 18.13 -0.25
C HIS A 140 -6.61 19.08 -0.08
N TYR A 141 -5.69 18.74 0.82
CA TYR A 141 -4.46 19.48 1.04
C TYR A 141 -3.26 18.57 0.84
N ARG A 142 -2.21 19.09 0.20
CA ARG A 142 -0.93 18.43 0.08
C ARG A 142 0.19 19.31 0.62
N MET A 143 1.21 18.66 1.19
CA MET A 143 2.36 19.35 1.75
C MET A 143 3.60 19.00 0.95
N ARG A 144 4.36 20.01 0.56
CA ARG A 144 5.66 19.83 -0.11
C ARG A 144 6.75 20.68 0.53
N TYR A 145 7.96 20.16 0.53
CA TYR A 145 9.16 20.92 0.85
C TYR A 145 9.47 21.94 -0.26
N VAL A 146 10.07 23.07 0.11
CA VAL A 146 10.60 24.05 -0.86
C VAL A 146 12.06 24.38 -0.61
N ALA A 147 12.39 24.95 0.57
CA ALA A 147 13.76 25.34 0.92
C ALA A 147 13.87 25.70 2.41
N ASP A 148 15.07 25.58 2.97
CA ASP A 148 15.43 26.05 4.33
C ASP A 148 14.47 25.61 5.44
N GLY A 149 13.94 24.39 5.36
CA GLY A 149 12.95 23.84 6.31
C GLY A 149 11.52 24.40 6.15
N VAL A 150 11.28 25.23 5.14
CA VAL A 150 9.94 25.74 4.80
C VAL A 150 9.22 24.75 3.91
N HIS A 151 7.94 24.54 4.21
CA HIS A 151 7.01 23.73 3.44
C HIS A 151 5.83 24.58 3.00
N LEU A 152 5.21 24.19 1.89
CA LEU A 152 3.93 24.75 1.47
C LEU A 152 2.83 23.75 1.80
N VAL A 153 1.76 24.22 2.44
CA VAL A 153 0.48 23.50 2.50
C VAL A 153 -0.38 24.03 1.36
N CYS A 154 -0.58 23.21 0.34
CA CYS A 154 -1.28 23.52 -0.89
C CYS A 154 -2.72 22.99 -0.81
N ASN A 155 -3.70 23.86 -1.03
CA ASN A 155 -5.09 23.45 -1.24
C ASN A 155 -5.28 23.01 -2.69
N ILE A 156 -5.65 21.74 -2.89
CA ILE A 156 -5.63 21.07 -4.18
C ILE A 156 -6.99 21.09 -4.85
N ASP A 157 -6.99 21.37 -6.15
CA ASP A 157 -8.14 21.14 -7.02
C ASP A 157 -7.92 19.85 -7.82
N ASP A 158 -8.58 18.77 -7.39
CA ASP A 158 -8.44 17.44 -7.99
C ASP A 158 -8.77 17.40 -9.49
N ARG A 159 -9.53 18.38 -9.99
CA ARG A 159 -9.88 18.49 -11.41
C ARG A 159 -8.71 18.95 -12.28
N ARG A 160 -7.59 19.37 -11.66
CA ARG A 160 -6.36 19.78 -12.36
C ARG A 160 -5.37 18.63 -12.53
N TYR A 161 -5.59 17.48 -11.91
CA TYR A 161 -4.84 16.28 -12.25
C TYR A 161 -5.29 15.78 -13.62
N GLY A 162 -4.34 15.31 -14.42
CA GLY A 162 -4.70 14.52 -15.59
C GLY A 162 -5.14 13.10 -15.21
N GLU A 163 -5.68 12.42 -16.20
CA GLU A 163 -5.97 11.00 -16.08
C GLU A 163 -4.70 10.16 -16.30
N CYS A 164 -4.82 8.84 -16.13
CA CYS A 164 -3.82 7.94 -16.67
C CYS A 164 -3.76 8.12 -18.20
N GLY A 165 -2.57 8.03 -18.80
CA GLY A 165 -2.41 8.13 -20.26
C GLY A 165 -3.00 6.94 -21.02
N GLY A 166 -3.52 5.95 -20.28
CA GLY A 166 -3.96 4.67 -20.78
C GLY A 166 -2.91 3.61 -20.47
N ALA A 167 -3.11 2.44 -21.04
CA ALA A 167 -2.15 1.35 -20.96
C ALA A 167 -1.62 1.01 -22.36
N GLY A 168 -0.34 0.66 -22.41
CA GLY A 168 0.39 0.47 -23.67
C GLY A 168 0.44 -0.99 -24.10
N PRO A 169 0.87 -1.25 -25.35
CA PRO A 169 1.19 -2.60 -25.77
C PRO A 169 2.27 -3.21 -24.86
N LEU A 170 2.28 -4.54 -24.76
CA LEU A 170 3.26 -5.33 -24.02
C LEU A 170 4.70 -4.89 -24.34
N PRO A 171 5.63 -5.06 -23.38
CA PRO A 171 7.04 -4.83 -23.67
C PRO A 171 7.50 -5.68 -24.87
N PRO A 172 8.54 -5.25 -25.60
CA PRO A 172 9.22 -6.12 -26.55
C PRO A 172 9.60 -7.45 -25.86
N ASN A 173 9.69 -8.55 -26.61
CA ASN A 173 10.11 -9.83 -26.05
C ASN A 173 11.60 -9.73 -25.65
N ILE A 174 11.89 -9.57 -24.36
CA ILE A 174 13.24 -9.35 -23.81
C ILE A 174 13.75 -10.68 -23.24
N PRO A 175 14.72 -11.36 -23.87
CA PRO A 175 15.31 -12.56 -23.30
C PRO A 175 16.15 -12.22 -22.06
N ARG A 176 15.67 -12.54 -20.86
CA ARG A 176 16.44 -12.38 -19.60
C ARG A 176 17.39 -13.56 -19.35
N GLY A 177 18.52 -13.28 -18.72
CA GLY A 177 19.57 -14.25 -18.36
C GLY A 177 19.28 -15.09 -17.12
N PHE A 178 18.16 -14.83 -16.45
CA PHE A 178 17.61 -15.61 -15.34
C PHE A 178 16.12 -15.86 -15.57
N ASP A 179 15.80 -16.27 -16.80
CA ASP A 179 14.52 -16.92 -17.09
C ASP A 179 14.43 -18.19 -16.23
N PRO A 180 13.36 -18.44 -15.46
CA PRO A 180 13.03 -19.77 -14.97
C PRO A 180 12.69 -20.74 -16.11
N SER A 181 13.44 -20.74 -17.22
CA SER A 181 13.27 -21.52 -18.45
C SER A 181 11.87 -21.41 -19.08
N PRO A 182 11.78 -21.22 -20.41
CA PRO A 182 10.55 -21.47 -21.14
C PRO A 182 10.45 -22.98 -21.36
N ASP A 183 10.35 -23.76 -20.29
CA ASP A 183 9.71 -25.06 -20.42
C ASP A 183 8.22 -24.80 -20.71
N PRO A 184 7.56 -25.65 -21.51
CA PRO A 184 6.16 -25.43 -21.86
C PRO A 184 5.35 -25.35 -20.58
N GLU A 185 4.92 -24.14 -20.23
CA GLU A 185 4.15 -23.89 -19.02
C GLU A 185 2.92 -24.81 -19.02
N PRO A 186 2.74 -25.67 -18.00
CA PRO A 186 1.38 -25.91 -17.56
C PRO A 186 0.90 -24.56 -17.02
N GLU A 187 -0.23 -24.04 -17.52
CA GLU A 187 -0.96 -22.90 -16.94
C GLU A 187 -0.84 -22.99 -15.41
N PHE A 188 0.03 -22.17 -14.81
CA PHE A 188 0.38 -22.31 -13.40
C PHE A 188 -0.63 -21.54 -12.56
N GLU A 189 -1.89 -21.97 -12.65
CA GLU A 189 -2.89 -21.55 -11.69
C GLU A 189 -2.57 -22.20 -10.34
N PRO A 190 -2.61 -21.44 -9.21
CA PRO A 190 -2.63 -22.07 -7.91
C PRO A 190 -3.78 -23.10 -7.90
N PRO A 191 -3.59 -24.30 -7.32
CA PRO A 191 -4.59 -25.36 -7.39
C PRO A 191 -5.98 -24.83 -6.97
N PRO A 192 -7.05 -25.03 -7.76
CA PRO A 192 -8.37 -24.54 -7.41
C PRO A 192 -8.79 -25.11 -6.05
N GLY A 193 -8.97 -24.23 -5.07
CA GLY A 193 -9.27 -24.60 -3.68
C GLY A 193 -8.16 -24.34 -2.66
N TYR A 194 -7.12 -23.54 -2.95
CA TYR A 194 -6.25 -22.98 -1.91
C TYR A 194 -7.09 -22.08 -0.99
N THR A 195 -7.60 -22.67 0.08
CA THR A 195 -8.26 -21.95 1.17
C THR A 195 -7.20 -21.48 2.16
N PRO A 196 -7.44 -20.37 2.91
CA PRO A 196 -6.52 -19.93 3.95
C PRO A 196 -6.17 -21.11 4.86
N ARG A 197 -4.88 -21.47 4.88
CA ARG A 197 -4.41 -22.64 5.63
C ARG A 197 -4.67 -22.41 7.11
N GLY A 198 -5.35 -23.38 7.72
CA GLY A 198 -6.01 -23.26 9.01
C GLY A 198 -5.03 -23.00 10.16
N ALA A 199 -4.75 -21.72 10.41
CA ALA A 199 -4.31 -21.09 11.67
C ALA A 199 -3.95 -19.62 11.45
N CYS A 200 -3.58 -19.22 10.23
CA CYS A 200 -3.24 -17.84 9.90
C CYS A 200 -4.52 -17.04 9.60
N SER A 201 -4.94 -16.18 10.52
CA SER A 201 -5.90 -15.12 10.22
C SER A 201 -5.16 -13.88 9.71
N ASN A 202 -5.59 -13.29 8.59
CA ASN A 202 -5.07 -12.06 8.00
C ASN A 202 -3.63 -12.17 7.45
N ILE A 203 -3.41 -13.05 6.48
CA ILE A 203 -2.17 -13.04 5.73
C ILE A 203 -2.22 -11.89 4.74
N GLU A 204 -1.37 -10.90 4.94
CA GLU A 204 -1.07 -9.82 4.01
C GLU A 204 0.20 -10.18 3.24
N THR A 205 0.15 -10.11 1.91
CA THR A 205 1.34 -10.29 1.06
C THR A 205 2.11 -8.98 0.99
N THR A 206 3.42 -9.07 0.82
CA THR A 206 4.26 -7.89 0.62
C THR A 206 4.58 -7.75 -0.86
N PHE A 207 4.40 -6.57 -1.42
CA PHE A 207 4.92 -6.23 -2.74
C PHE A 207 6.18 -5.39 -2.57
N ASP A 208 7.31 -5.92 -3.03
CA ASP A 208 8.60 -5.24 -2.99
C ASP A 208 8.68 -4.24 -4.16
N ILE A 209 8.90 -2.97 -3.81
CA ILE A 209 8.80 -1.85 -4.74
C ILE A 209 10.18 -1.23 -4.99
N MET A 210 10.50 -1.02 -6.26
CA MET A 210 11.64 -0.22 -6.71
C MET A 210 11.17 1.05 -7.40
N VAL A 211 11.74 2.20 -7.01
CA VAL A 211 11.46 3.49 -7.67
C VAL A 211 12.73 4.17 -8.17
N VAL A 212 12.87 4.28 -9.49
CA VAL A 212 13.84 5.16 -10.14
C VAL A 212 13.22 6.56 -10.25
N TYR A 213 13.95 7.62 -9.92
CA TYR A 213 13.50 8.99 -10.16
C TYR A 213 14.54 9.77 -10.96
N THR A 214 14.09 10.69 -11.79
CA THR A 214 15.00 11.52 -12.61
C THR A 214 15.60 12.66 -11.78
N ASP A 215 16.72 13.22 -12.24
CA ASP A 215 17.30 14.43 -11.67
C ASP A 215 16.37 15.65 -11.81
N ILE A 216 15.54 15.68 -12.85
CA ILE A 216 14.50 16.70 -13.08
C ILE A 216 13.38 16.56 -12.04
N ALA A 217 12.80 15.38 -11.85
CA ALA A 217 11.78 15.13 -10.83
C ALA A 217 12.29 15.45 -9.42
N ARG A 218 13.53 15.06 -9.10
CA ARG A 218 14.16 15.43 -7.83
C ARG A 218 14.25 16.95 -7.65
N ALA A 219 14.71 17.67 -8.68
CA ALA A 219 14.81 19.12 -8.62
C ALA A 219 13.43 19.78 -8.47
N ALA A 220 12.45 19.28 -9.22
CA ALA A 220 11.06 19.73 -9.18
C ALA A 220 10.41 19.49 -7.81
N ALA A 221 10.67 18.35 -7.14
CA ALA A 221 10.16 18.04 -5.82
C ALA A 221 10.75 18.92 -4.71
N GLY A 222 11.95 19.46 -4.90
CA GLY A 222 12.66 20.31 -3.94
C GLY A 222 13.95 19.71 -3.38
N GLY A 223 14.45 18.61 -3.97
CA GLY A 223 15.70 17.96 -3.61
C GLY A 223 15.55 16.47 -3.27
N THR A 224 16.67 15.83 -2.93
CA THR A 224 16.74 14.38 -2.68
C THR A 224 15.79 13.92 -1.56
N ASN A 225 15.81 14.58 -0.40
CA ASN A 225 14.94 14.17 0.71
C ASN A 225 13.45 14.40 0.37
N ALA A 226 13.14 15.46 -0.39
CA ALA A 226 11.77 15.76 -0.81
C ALA A 226 11.19 14.70 -1.75
N ILE A 227 11.92 14.29 -2.80
CA ILE A 227 11.44 13.24 -3.70
C ILE A 227 11.32 11.89 -2.99
N ARG A 228 12.23 11.57 -2.07
CA ARG A 228 12.16 10.34 -1.26
C ARG A 228 10.95 10.33 -0.31
N ALA A 229 10.62 11.47 0.29
CA ALA A 229 9.41 11.62 1.10
C ALA A 229 8.14 11.40 0.26
N GLU A 230 8.11 11.91 -0.98
CA GLU A 230 6.99 11.71 -1.91
C GLU A 230 6.88 10.24 -2.35
N ILE A 231 8.00 9.56 -2.62
CA ILE A 231 8.02 8.12 -2.96
C ILE A 231 7.42 7.28 -1.83
N GLN A 232 7.86 7.51 -0.60
CA GLN A 232 7.33 6.80 0.55
C GLN A 232 5.85 7.15 0.80
N LEU A 233 5.45 8.41 0.61
CA LEU A 233 4.04 8.82 0.68
C LEU A 233 3.20 8.10 -0.39
N GLY A 234 3.75 7.86 -1.58
CA GLY A 234 3.13 7.05 -2.63
C GLY A 234 2.87 5.62 -2.16
N CYS A 235 3.87 4.98 -1.53
CA CYS A 235 3.74 3.62 -0.97
C CYS A 235 2.68 3.58 0.13
N ASP A 236 2.75 4.48 1.11
CA ASP A 236 1.78 4.55 2.21
C ASP A 236 0.36 4.85 1.71
N THR A 237 0.24 5.63 0.63
CA THR A 237 -1.04 5.90 -0.04
C THR A 237 -1.60 4.63 -0.67
N ALA A 238 -0.77 3.82 -1.32
CA ALA A 238 -1.18 2.53 -1.88
C ALA A 238 -1.72 1.60 -0.78
N ASP A 239 -0.98 1.43 0.31
CA ASP A 239 -1.40 0.65 1.48
C ASP A 239 -2.74 1.13 2.03
N GLN A 240 -2.90 2.45 2.17
CA GLN A 240 -4.15 3.02 2.66
C GLN A 240 -5.32 2.70 1.70
N THR A 241 -5.09 2.63 0.39
CA THR A 241 -6.14 2.21 -0.56
C THR A 241 -6.48 0.74 -0.43
N TYR A 242 -5.50 -0.13 -0.17
CA TYR A 242 -5.70 -1.56 0.08
C TYR A 242 -6.48 -1.80 1.38
N ASP A 243 -6.07 -1.15 2.47
CA ASP A 243 -6.74 -1.14 3.78
C ASP A 243 -8.22 -0.76 3.65
N ASN A 244 -8.48 0.33 2.92
CA ASN A 244 -9.83 0.84 2.69
C ASN A 244 -10.73 -0.14 1.93
N SER A 245 -10.15 -1.07 1.19
CA SER A 245 -10.85 -1.89 0.19
C SER A 245 -10.83 -3.39 0.51
N GLY A 246 -10.24 -3.80 1.64
CA GLY A 246 -10.10 -5.20 2.03
C GLY A 246 -9.17 -5.99 1.11
N VAL A 247 -8.14 -5.33 0.57
CA VAL A 247 -7.06 -5.99 -0.16
C VAL A 247 -5.98 -6.36 0.86
N ALA A 248 -5.65 -7.64 0.95
CA ALA A 248 -4.68 -8.14 1.93
C ALA A 248 -3.26 -8.08 1.36
N ALA A 249 -2.76 -6.88 1.07
CA ALA A 249 -1.41 -6.66 0.60
C ALA A 249 -0.89 -5.31 1.08
N HIS A 250 0.43 -5.14 1.10
CA HIS A 250 1.08 -3.86 1.37
C HIS A 250 2.36 -3.69 0.54
N TYR A 251 2.80 -2.45 0.35
CA TYR A 251 4.02 -2.09 -0.35
C TYR A 251 5.19 -2.00 0.62
N ARG A 252 6.33 -2.54 0.20
CA ARG A 252 7.62 -2.33 0.85
C ARG A 252 8.59 -1.71 -0.13
N LEU A 253 9.04 -0.49 0.13
CA LEU A 253 10.07 0.15 -0.67
C LEU A 253 11.44 -0.48 -0.41
N VAL A 254 11.92 -1.31 -1.33
CA VAL A 254 13.21 -2.01 -1.21
C VAL A 254 14.36 -1.20 -1.81
N TRP A 255 14.07 -0.40 -2.84
CA TRP A 255 15.06 0.43 -3.51
C TRP A 255 14.49 1.74 -4.05
N GLN A 256 15.28 2.80 -3.94
CA GLN A 256 15.04 4.04 -4.68
C GLN A 256 16.36 4.70 -5.10
N GLY A 257 16.39 5.33 -6.28
CA GLY A 257 17.61 5.94 -6.78
C GLY A 257 17.44 6.88 -7.96
N GLU A 258 18.43 7.75 -8.13
CA GLU A 258 18.42 8.82 -9.12
C GLU A 258 19.04 8.37 -10.45
N VAL A 259 18.43 8.79 -11.56
CA VAL A 259 19.03 8.74 -12.90
C VAL A 259 19.13 10.15 -13.48
N VAL A 260 20.27 10.49 -14.07
CA VAL A 260 20.41 11.71 -14.86
C VAL A 260 19.79 11.46 -16.23
N TYR A 261 18.68 12.13 -16.53
CA TYR A 261 17.83 11.74 -17.64
C TYR A 261 17.11 12.94 -18.26
N ASN A 262 17.05 12.95 -19.59
CA ASN A 262 16.26 13.92 -20.31
C ASN A 262 14.84 13.38 -20.52
N GLU A 263 13.87 13.99 -19.86
CA GLU A 263 12.44 13.65 -19.92
C GLU A 263 11.76 14.03 -21.25
N SER A 264 12.51 14.08 -22.36
CA SER A 264 11.88 14.28 -23.67
C SER A 264 11.23 12.98 -24.15
N GLY A 265 9.98 13.05 -24.58
CA GLY A 265 9.26 11.91 -25.16
C GLY A 265 7.82 11.86 -24.65
N ALA A 266 7.26 10.66 -24.64
CA ALA A 266 6.04 10.36 -23.90
C ALA A 266 6.35 9.50 -22.67
N LEU A 267 5.43 9.44 -21.71
CA LEU A 267 5.55 8.56 -20.53
C LEU A 267 5.79 7.08 -20.92
N THR A 268 5.26 6.62 -22.06
CA THR A 268 5.55 5.29 -22.62
C THR A 268 7.03 5.09 -22.88
N ASP A 269 7.73 6.10 -23.41
CA ASP A 269 9.17 5.99 -23.70
C ASP A 269 9.97 5.85 -22.41
N HIS A 270 9.54 6.51 -21.33
CA HIS A 270 10.21 6.48 -20.03
C HIS A 270 10.04 5.12 -19.35
N ARG A 271 8.81 4.58 -19.35
CA ARG A 271 8.50 3.23 -18.90
C ARG A 271 9.26 2.17 -19.70
N ASP A 272 9.25 2.25 -21.03
CA ASP A 272 9.86 1.24 -21.90
C ASP A 272 11.40 1.19 -21.73
N ARG A 273 12.03 2.34 -21.47
CA ARG A 273 13.46 2.42 -21.10
C ARG A 273 13.75 1.75 -19.76
N LEU A 274 12.81 1.79 -18.81
CA LEU A 274 12.97 1.11 -17.51
C LEU A 274 12.93 -0.40 -17.63
N ALA A 275 12.04 -0.89 -18.51
CA ALA A 275 11.86 -2.31 -18.74
C ALA A 275 12.98 -2.92 -19.60
N ASN A 276 13.70 -2.12 -20.41
CA ASN A 276 14.62 -2.63 -21.43
C ASN A 276 16.10 -2.56 -20.99
N PRO A 277 16.77 -3.70 -20.77
CA PRO A 277 18.17 -3.73 -20.31
C PRO A 277 19.20 -3.50 -21.44
N ALA A 278 18.77 -3.19 -22.66
CA ALA A 278 19.62 -3.18 -23.85
C ALA A 278 19.36 -2.01 -24.80
N ASP A 279 18.68 -0.95 -24.36
CA ASP A 279 18.43 0.24 -25.19
C ASP A 279 19.41 1.40 -24.91
N GLY A 280 20.30 1.22 -23.92
CA GLY A 280 21.31 2.20 -23.53
C GLY A 280 20.83 3.22 -22.52
N TYR A 281 19.60 3.09 -22.00
CA TYR A 281 19.03 3.92 -20.95
C TYR A 281 18.86 3.12 -19.68
N PHE A 282 19.62 3.47 -18.65
CA PHE A 282 19.53 2.85 -17.33
C PHE A 282 19.42 1.31 -17.37
N ASP A 283 20.18 0.67 -18.27
CA ASP A 283 20.26 -0.79 -18.44
C ASP A 283 20.52 -1.55 -17.12
N TRP A 284 21.10 -0.87 -16.12
CA TRP A 284 21.32 -1.37 -14.77
C TRP A 284 20.03 -1.60 -13.97
N ALA A 285 18.89 -1.05 -14.41
CA ALA A 285 17.63 -1.06 -13.67
C ALA A 285 17.08 -2.49 -13.53
N VAL A 286 17.13 -3.30 -14.59
CA VAL A 286 16.71 -4.71 -14.53
C VAL A 286 17.62 -5.51 -13.58
N THR A 287 18.93 -5.31 -13.63
CA THR A 287 19.84 -5.94 -12.66
C THR A 287 19.56 -5.47 -11.23
N THR A 288 19.18 -4.21 -11.04
CA THR A 288 18.81 -3.68 -9.72
C THR A 288 17.48 -4.25 -9.23
N ARG A 289 16.50 -4.42 -10.13
CA ARG A 289 15.25 -5.11 -9.82
C ARG A 289 15.53 -6.50 -9.26
N ASP A 290 16.35 -7.29 -9.95
CA ASP A 290 16.76 -8.64 -9.55
C ASP A 290 17.57 -8.62 -8.22
N ASP A 291 18.54 -7.70 -8.10
CA ASP A 291 19.43 -7.57 -6.93
C ASP A 291 18.68 -7.15 -5.65
N TYR A 292 17.58 -6.42 -5.79
CA TYR A 292 16.77 -5.87 -4.69
C TYR A 292 15.44 -6.61 -4.50
N ASN A 293 15.16 -7.63 -5.31
CA ASN A 293 13.92 -8.40 -5.29
C ASN A 293 12.67 -7.53 -5.50
N ALA A 294 12.68 -6.58 -6.43
CA ALA A 294 11.52 -5.72 -6.64
C ALA A 294 10.47 -6.39 -7.55
N ASP A 295 9.30 -6.69 -6.99
CA ASP A 295 8.15 -7.22 -7.70
C ASP A 295 7.62 -6.21 -8.73
N LEU A 296 7.51 -4.94 -8.32
CA LEU A 296 6.94 -3.85 -9.10
C LEU A 296 7.92 -2.67 -9.19
N CYS A 297 8.14 -2.16 -10.40
CA CYS A 297 9.13 -1.12 -10.68
C CYS A 297 8.50 0.13 -11.29
N ALA A 298 8.88 1.31 -10.81
CA ALA A 298 8.42 2.57 -11.38
C ALA A 298 9.55 3.54 -11.69
N ILE A 299 9.36 4.34 -12.75
CA ILE A 299 10.13 5.57 -12.98
C ILE A 299 9.27 6.78 -12.69
N TRP A 300 9.79 7.70 -11.87
CA TRP A 300 9.14 8.95 -11.50
C TRP A 300 9.77 10.13 -12.24
N VAL A 301 8.91 10.91 -12.89
CA VAL A 301 9.28 12.03 -13.78
C VAL A 301 8.54 13.31 -13.42
N ASP A 302 9.00 14.47 -13.90
CA ASP A 302 8.24 15.74 -13.90
C ASP A 302 7.76 16.13 -15.31
N ASP A 303 7.58 15.13 -16.18
CA ASP A 303 7.17 15.32 -17.57
C ASP A 303 5.68 15.71 -17.70
N ASP A 304 5.44 16.87 -18.33
CA ASP A 304 4.12 17.37 -18.70
C ASP A 304 3.88 17.36 -20.24
N ASP A 305 4.88 16.98 -21.06
CA ASP A 305 4.95 17.25 -22.50
C ASP A 305 3.94 16.45 -23.33
N ALA A 306 3.41 15.33 -22.81
CA ALA A 306 2.55 14.42 -23.55
C ALA A 306 1.03 14.56 -23.29
N GLY A 307 0.57 15.59 -22.57
CA GLY A 307 -0.87 15.85 -22.37
C GLY A 307 -1.36 15.90 -20.92
N GLN A 308 -0.49 16.27 -19.98
CA GLN A 308 -0.77 16.28 -18.53
C GLN A 308 -1.12 14.91 -17.94
N TRP A 309 -0.71 13.80 -18.56
CA TRP A 309 -0.97 12.47 -18.01
C TRP A 309 -0.26 12.28 -16.68
N CYS A 310 -0.94 11.62 -15.74
CA CYS A 310 -0.39 11.39 -14.41
C CYS A 310 0.38 10.08 -14.27
N GLY A 311 0.26 9.17 -15.24
CA GLY A 311 0.95 7.89 -15.23
C GLY A 311 0.64 7.06 -16.46
N PHE A 312 1.43 6.02 -16.65
CA PHE A 312 1.29 5.04 -17.71
C PHE A 312 1.95 3.71 -17.33
N ALA A 313 1.19 2.62 -17.38
CA ALA A 313 1.64 1.25 -17.11
C ALA A 313 1.51 0.36 -18.35
N TYR A 314 2.09 -0.84 -18.29
CA TYR A 314 1.66 -1.91 -19.19
C TYR A 314 0.26 -2.40 -18.80
N CYS A 315 -0.44 -3.09 -19.70
CA CYS A 315 -1.74 -3.68 -19.40
C CYS A 315 -1.68 -5.20 -19.38
N ASP A 316 -0.84 -5.73 -18.49
CA ASP A 316 -0.62 -7.17 -18.42
C ASP A 316 -0.17 -7.57 -17.03
N TYR A 317 -0.73 -8.69 -16.58
CA TYR A 317 -0.43 -9.31 -15.30
C TYR A 317 0.71 -10.31 -15.49
N ASP A 318 1.90 -9.77 -15.74
CA ASP A 318 3.08 -10.54 -16.07
C ASP A 318 4.35 -9.91 -15.47
N TYR A 319 5.34 -10.77 -15.21
CA TYR A 319 6.62 -10.37 -14.65
C TYR A 319 7.36 -9.34 -15.53
N ASP A 320 7.35 -9.52 -16.85
CA ASP A 320 8.04 -8.67 -17.81
C ASP A 320 7.35 -7.32 -18.00
N SER A 321 6.05 -7.24 -17.69
CA SER A 321 5.24 -6.03 -17.77
C SER A 321 5.11 -5.27 -16.46
N ALA A 322 5.73 -5.70 -15.36
CA ALA A 322 5.62 -5.08 -14.04
C ALA A 322 6.41 -3.75 -13.90
N TYR A 323 6.18 -2.82 -14.82
CA TYR A 323 6.82 -1.52 -14.91
C TYR A 323 5.82 -0.41 -15.25
N CYS A 324 5.92 0.71 -14.53
CA CYS A 324 5.16 1.92 -14.86
C CYS A 324 6.01 3.21 -14.85
N CYS A 325 5.46 4.25 -15.46
CA CYS A 325 5.95 5.63 -15.35
C CYS A 325 4.89 6.47 -14.65
N VAL A 326 5.29 7.32 -13.71
CA VAL A 326 4.38 8.17 -12.92
C VAL A 326 4.92 9.59 -12.86
N ASN A 327 4.06 10.59 -13.05
CA ASN A 327 4.42 11.97 -12.75
C ASN A 327 4.42 12.16 -11.22
N TRP A 328 5.54 12.60 -10.65
CA TRP A 328 5.76 12.58 -9.19
C TRP A 328 4.68 13.36 -8.41
N GLU A 329 4.17 14.48 -8.94
CA GLU A 329 3.13 15.27 -8.27
C GLU A 329 1.79 14.52 -8.19
N CYS A 330 1.52 13.63 -9.15
CA CYS A 330 0.31 12.82 -9.20
C CYS A 330 0.38 11.55 -8.36
N ALA A 331 1.58 11.08 -8.01
CA ALA A 331 1.80 9.74 -7.45
C ALA A 331 0.88 9.42 -6.26
N ALA A 332 0.97 10.21 -5.18
CA ALA A 332 0.06 10.12 -4.04
C ALA A 332 -1.21 10.97 -4.25
N GLY A 333 -1.03 12.21 -4.72
CA GLY A 333 -2.09 13.22 -4.81
C GLY A 333 -3.22 12.92 -5.80
N ASN A 334 -3.02 12.01 -6.75
CA ASN A 334 -4.08 11.53 -7.65
C ASN A 334 -4.31 10.00 -7.52
N PHE A 335 -3.67 9.34 -6.55
CA PHE A 335 -3.58 7.89 -6.48
C PHE A 335 -2.98 7.28 -7.76
N SER A 336 -2.15 8.01 -8.50
CA SER A 336 -1.61 7.52 -9.78
C SER A 336 -0.62 6.40 -9.58
N PHE A 337 0.18 6.43 -8.52
CA PHE A 337 1.11 5.34 -8.24
C PHE A 337 0.42 4.00 -7.99
N PRO A 338 -0.55 3.89 -7.06
CA PRO A 338 -1.33 2.66 -6.94
C PRO A 338 -2.18 2.35 -8.18
N HIS A 339 -2.65 3.35 -8.93
CA HIS A 339 -3.41 3.13 -10.17
C HIS A 339 -2.57 2.40 -11.22
N GLU A 340 -1.35 2.89 -11.49
CA GLU A 340 -0.50 2.32 -12.53
C GLU A 340 -0.08 0.90 -12.17
N PHE A 341 0.37 0.64 -10.94
CA PHE A 341 0.62 -0.73 -10.50
C PHE A 341 -0.65 -1.58 -10.43
N GLY A 342 -1.83 -0.97 -10.30
CA GLY A 342 -3.10 -1.68 -10.46
C GLY A 342 -3.23 -2.35 -11.82
N HIS A 343 -2.75 -1.70 -12.89
CA HIS A 343 -2.71 -2.29 -14.22
C HIS A 343 -1.77 -3.49 -14.31
N ASP A 344 -0.56 -3.36 -13.76
CA ASP A 344 0.41 -4.46 -13.68
C ASP A 344 -0.14 -5.65 -12.86
N GLN A 345 -1.09 -5.40 -11.94
CA GLN A 345 -1.76 -6.44 -11.16
C GLN A 345 -3.06 -6.97 -11.80
N GLY A 346 -3.36 -6.59 -13.04
CA GLY A 346 -4.52 -7.08 -13.81
C GLY A 346 -5.80 -6.27 -13.69
N CYS A 347 -5.78 -5.13 -12.99
CA CYS A 347 -6.93 -4.24 -12.86
C CYS A 347 -7.13 -3.39 -14.11
N ALA A 348 -8.40 -3.11 -14.40
CA ALA A 348 -8.81 -2.22 -15.47
C ALA A 348 -9.49 -0.97 -14.95
N HIS A 349 -9.59 0.00 -15.85
CA HIS A 349 -10.48 1.14 -15.69
C HIS A 349 -11.95 0.70 -15.57
N ASN A 350 -12.88 1.63 -15.40
CA ASN A 350 -14.29 1.29 -15.47
C ASN A 350 -14.67 0.87 -16.91
N PRO A 351 -15.72 0.03 -17.11
CA PRO A 351 -16.02 -0.58 -18.42
C PRO A 351 -16.26 0.42 -19.55
N GLU A 352 -16.68 1.64 -19.21
CA GLU A 352 -16.90 2.72 -20.17
C GLU A 352 -15.60 3.27 -20.78
N ASP A 353 -14.45 3.07 -20.12
CA ASP A 353 -13.16 3.68 -20.47
C ASP A 353 -12.03 2.66 -20.66
N ALA A 354 -12.19 1.42 -20.18
CA ALA A 354 -11.16 0.37 -20.22
C ALA A 354 -10.73 -0.09 -21.63
N GLY A 355 -11.44 0.32 -22.68
CA GLY A 355 -11.19 -0.16 -24.03
C GLY A 355 -11.37 -1.68 -24.15
N SER A 356 -10.56 -2.33 -24.98
CA SER A 356 -10.68 -3.77 -25.27
C SER A 356 -9.53 -4.64 -24.75
N GLY A 357 -8.61 -4.10 -23.93
CA GLY A 357 -7.31 -4.75 -23.68
C GLY A 357 -6.85 -4.82 -22.24
N CYS A 358 -7.62 -4.29 -21.29
CA CYS A 358 -7.21 -4.19 -19.90
C CYS A 358 -8.30 -4.85 -19.05
N ASN A 359 -8.11 -6.10 -18.64
CA ASN A 359 -8.86 -6.78 -17.58
C ASN A 359 -8.41 -8.24 -17.47
N GLU A 360 -7.77 -8.62 -16.37
CA GLU A 360 -7.38 -10.03 -16.16
C GLU A 360 -8.63 -10.92 -16.08
N PHE A 361 -9.54 -10.55 -15.17
CA PHE A 361 -10.83 -11.23 -15.01
C PHE A 361 -12.03 -10.38 -15.46
N SER A 362 -13.17 -11.03 -15.72
CA SER A 362 -14.43 -10.37 -16.11
C SER A 362 -14.99 -9.37 -15.11
N TYR A 363 -14.43 -9.30 -13.89
CA TYR A 363 -14.82 -8.39 -12.82
C TYR A 363 -13.75 -7.33 -12.50
N SER A 364 -12.61 -7.32 -13.21
CA SER A 364 -11.45 -6.46 -12.94
C SER A 364 -11.65 -5.02 -13.40
N TYR A 365 -12.80 -4.40 -13.12
CA TYR A 365 -13.10 -3.05 -13.56
C TYR A 365 -13.29 -2.06 -12.41
N GLY A 366 -12.84 -0.83 -12.64
CA GLY A 366 -13.12 0.32 -11.79
C GLY A 366 -14.63 0.67 -11.74
N HIS A 367 -15.02 1.53 -10.80
CA HIS A 367 -16.41 1.94 -10.62
C HIS A 367 -16.56 3.45 -10.46
N ARG A 368 -17.60 3.98 -11.10
CA ARG A 368 -18.16 5.32 -10.87
C ARG A 368 -19.53 5.15 -10.24
N PHE A 369 -19.84 5.94 -9.23
CA PHE A 369 -21.11 5.90 -8.53
C PHE A 369 -21.48 7.26 -7.96
N PHE A 370 -22.74 7.42 -7.57
CA PHE A 370 -23.22 8.59 -6.85
C PHE A 370 -23.49 8.24 -5.40
N ALA A 371 -23.04 9.09 -4.48
CA ALA A 371 -23.39 8.99 -3.07
C ALA A 371 -23.65 10.40 -2.52
N SER A 372 -24.68 10.55 -1.69
CA SER A 372 -25.04 11.84 -1.07
C SER A 372 -25.12 13.04 -2.06
N GLY A 373 -25.52 12.79 -3.31
CA GLY A 373 -25.66 13.83 -4.34
C GLY A 373 -24.37 14.19 -5.10
N ASN A 374 -23.23 13.58 -4.77
CA ASN A 374 -21.95 13.80 -5.45
C ASN A 374 -21.51 12.55 -6.23
N GLY A 375 -20.76 12.76 -7.31
CA GLY A 375 -20.12 11.68 -8.06
C GLY A 375 -18.78 11.28 -7.43
N TYR A 376 -18.55 9.98 -7.26
CA TYR A 376 -17.30 9.40 -6.81
C TYR A 376 -16.80 8.32 -7.78
N ARG A 377 -15.48 8.15 -7.85
CA ARG A 377 -14.83 7.12 -8.66
C ARG A 377 -13.74 6.42 -7.87
N THR A 378 -13.63 5.11 -8.05
CA THR A 378 -12.56 4.28 -7.43
C THR A 378 -11.21 4.52 -8.10
N VAL A 379 -10.12 4.02 -7.50
CA VAL A 379 -8.73 4.25 -7.94
C VAL A 379 -8.57 4.09 -9.46
N MET A 380 -9.07 2.99 -10.04
CA MET A 380 -8.94 2.71 -11.47
C MET A 380 -9.92 3.46 -12.38
N ALA A 381 -11.00 4.03 -11.86
CA ALA A 381 -12.00 4.65 -12.70
C ALA A 381 -11.56 6.05 -13.18
N TYR A 382 -11.82 6.36 -14.45
CA TYR A 382 -11.57 7.70 -15.02
C TYR A 382 -12.63 8.69 -14.55
N ASN A 383 -12.44 9.98 -14.75
CA ASN A 383 -13.54 10.93 -14.74
C ASN A 383 -14.20 10.90 -16.13
N ASP A 384 -15.53 10.93 -16.25
CA ASP A 384 -16.13 11.13 -17.57
C ASP A 384 -15.95 12.61 -17.94
N GLY A 385 -15.56 12.93 -19.17
CA GLY A 385 -15.21 14.30 -19.58
C GLY A 385 -16.31 15.38 -19.41
N GLY A 386 -17.47 15.03 -18.83
CA GLY A 386 -18.53 15.94 -18.42
C GLY A 386 -19.03 15.79 -16.97
N GLY A 387 -18.56 14.81 -16.19
CA GLY A 387 -18.95 14.63 -14.79
C GLY A 387 -17.85 15.05 -13.82
N ASN A 388 -18.26 15.35 -12.59
CA ASN A 388 -17.38 15.72 -11.50
C ASN A 388 -17.25 14.52 -10.55
N TYR A 389 -16.63 13.43 -11.00
CA TYR A 389 -16.38 12.27 -10.15
C TYR A 389 -15.07 12.45 -9.38
N THR A 390 -15.19 12.65 -8.07
CA THR A 390 -14.03 12.77 -7.19
C THR A 390 -13.39 11.39 -7.01
N ARG A 391 -12.10 11.25 -7.30
CA ARG A 391 -11.38 10.00 -7.07
C ARG A 391 -11.19 9.80 -5.57
N ILE A 392 -11.57 8.62 -5.09
CA ILE A 392 -11.42 8.23 -3.69
C ILE A 392 -10.38 7.11 -3.58
N GLY A 393 -9.68 7.04 -2.45
CA GLY A 393 -8.68 6.00 -2.15
C GLY A 393 -9.31 4.65 -1.84
N TYR A 394 -10.20 4.18 -2.72
CA TYR A 394 -10.89 2.89 -2.64
C TYR A 394 -10.79 2.20 -4.00
N TRP A 395 -10.48 0.91 -3.98
CA TRP A 395 -10.67 0.00 -5.11
C TRP A 395 -12.14 -0.38 -5.23
N SER A 396 -12.59 -0.72 -6.43
CA SER A 396 -13.96 -1.19 -6.61
C SER A 396 -14.17 -2.51 -5.85
N ASN A 397 -15.16 -2.54 -4.97
CA ASN A 397 -15.50 -3.70 -4.16
C ASN A 397 -17.01 -3.68 -3.78
N PRO A 398 -17.83 -4.65 -4.23
CA PRO A 398 -19.27 -4.68 -3.91
C PRO A 398 -19.58 -4.93 -2.41
N GLY A 399 -18.61 -5.40 -1.63
CA GLY A 399 -18.71 -5.63 -0.20
C GLY A 399 -18.32 -4.42 0.68
N VAL A 400 -17.69 -3.38 0.10
CA VAL A 400 -17.25 -2.19 0.82
C VAL A 400 -18.08 -0.98 0.42
N ASN A 401 -18.60 -0.26 1.42
CA ASN A 401 -19.44 0.92 1.21
C ASN A 401 -18.67 2.23 1.45
N PHE A 402 -18.87 3.20 0.57
CA PHE A 402 -18.48 4.59 0.75
C PHE A 402 -19.73 5.46 0.85
N LEU A 403 -19.88 6.18 1.97
CA LEU A 403 -21.09 6.96 2.27
C LEU A 403 -22.41 6.16 2.11
N GLY A 404 -22.37 4.87 2.49
CA GLY A 404 -23.53 3.96 2.43
C GLY A 404 -23.84 3.37 1.06
N VAL A 405 -23.02 3.64 0.04
CA VAL A 405 -23.16 3.08 -1.31
C VAL A 405 -21.98 2.14 -1.58
N ALA A 406 -22.24 0.96 -2.14
CA ALA A 406 -21.19 0.01 -2.51
C ALA A 406 -20.22 0.64 -3.51
N THR A 407 -18.92 0.44 -3.29
CA THR A 407 -17.85 0.96 -4.15
C THR A 407 -17.65 0.12 -5.43
N GLY A 408 -18.40 -0.97 -5.59
CA GLY A 408 -18.30 -1.86 -6.74
C GLY A 408 -19.59 -2.62 -7.04
N THR A 409 -19.52 -3.49 -8.05
CA THR A 409 -20.59 -4.40 -8.46
C THR A 409 -19.99 -5.79 -8.72
N ALA A 410 -20.81 -6.78 -9.07
CA ALA A 410 -20.31 -8.12 -9.39
C ALA A 410 -19.32 -8.17 -10.58
N THR A 411 -19.29 -7.12 -11.42
CA THR A 411 -18.35 -6.99 -12.54
C THR A 411 -17.41 -5.80 -12.36
N ARG A 412 -17.40 -5.17 -11.18
CA ARG A 412 -16.56 -4.02 -10.86
C ARG A 412 -16.00 -4.26 -9.46
N ASP A 413 -14.97 -5.08 -9.41
CA ASP A 413 -14.40 -5.64 -8.20
C ASP A 413 -12.87 -5.80 -8.35
N ASN A 414 -12.17 -4.67 -8.53
CA ASN A 414 -10.71 -4.68 -8.59
C ASN A 414 -10.08 -5.14 -7.27
N ALA A 415 -10.75 -4.94 -6.13
CA ALA A 415 -10.26 -5.47 -4.86
C ALA A 415 -10.18 -7.00 -4.87
N ARG A 416 -11.13 -7.66 -5.53
CA ARG A 416 -11.03 -9.11 -5.78
C ARG A 416 -9.88 -9.44 -6.72
N THR A 417 -9.72 -8.73 -7.84
CA THR A 417 -8.59 -8.95 -8.76
C THR A 417 -7.25 -8.89 -8.02
N LEU A 418 -7.02 -7.84 -7.23
CA LEU A 418 -5.81 -7.68 -6.42
C LEU A 418 -5.61 -8.83 -5.42
N ASN A 419 -6.69 -9.27 -4.75
CA ASN A 419 -6.60 -10.40 -3.81
C ASN A 419 -6.36 -11.76 -4.50
N ASP A 420 -6.87 -11.93 -5.72
CA ASP A 420 -6.71 -13.15 -6.52
C ASP A 420 -5.33 -13.22 -7.19
N THR A 421 -4.69 -12.07 -7.50
CA THR A 421 -3.35 -12.00 -8.14
C THR A 421 -2.19 -11.82 -7.17
N ARG A 422 -2.40 -11.28 -5.96
CA ARG A 422 -1.30 -10.92 -5.02
C ARG A 422 -0.28 -12.01 -4.73
N GLY A 423 -0.70 -13.28 -4.68
CA GLY A 423 0.21 -14.39 -4.35
C GLY A 423 1.23 -14.70 -5.46
N THR A 424 0.90 -14.37 -6.70
CA THR A 424 1.82 -14.49 -7.83
C THR A 424 2.70 -13.25 -7.96
N VAL A 425 2.13 -12.05 -7.74
CA VAL A 425 2.88 -10.77 -7.81
C VAL A 425 4.01 -10.74 -6.79
N GLU A 426 3.76 -11.15 -5.53
CA GLU A 426 4.82 -11.30 -4.49
C GLU A 426 5.87 -12.38 -4.87
N GLY A 427 5.55 -13.25 -5.82
CA GLY A 427 6.40 -14.36 -6.25
C GLY A 427 7.16 -14.13 -7.54
N TRP A 428 7.11 -12.92 -8.11
CA TRP A 428 7.63 -12.60 -9.44
C TRP A 428 9.16 -12.60 -9.52
N GLU A 429 9.82 -12.04 -8.51
CA GLU A 429 11.26 -12.24 -8.38
C GLU A 429 11.54 -13.61 -7.74
N THR A 430 12.79 -14.07 -7.62
CA THR A 430 13.12 -15.39 -7.00
C THR A 430 14.04 -15.31 -5.79
N THR A 431 14.71 -14.18 -5.60
CA THR A 431 15.38 -13.84 -4.34
C THR A 431 14.29 -13.55 -3.29
N ARG A 432 14.54 -13.71 -1.99
CA ARG A 432 13.44 -13.68 -1.02
C ARG A 432 13.82 -12.91 0.22
N TYR A 433 13.25 -11.70 0.32
CA TYR A 433 13.30 -10.92 1.55
C TYR A 433 12.49 -11.62 2.64
N ASP A 434 11.21 -11.91 2.38
CA ASP A 434 10.38 -12.68 3.30
C ASP A 434 10.25 -14.13 2.85
N ILE A 435 10.19 -15.03 3.81
CA ILE A 435 10.06 -16.46 3.60
C ILE A 435 8.89 -17.03 4.38
N TRP A 436 8.07 -17.81 3.69
CA TRP A 436 6.99 -18.60 4.26
C TRP A 436 7.40 -20.07 4.34
N ILE A 437 7.20 -20.66 5.51
CA ILE A 437 7.32 -22.10 5.72
C ILE A 437 6.01 -22.71 6.19
N ASP A 438 5.66 -23.86 5.63
CA ASP A 438 4.49 -24.64 6.01
C ASP A 438 4.76 -26.14 6.01
N ALA A 439 4.80 -26.74 7.20
CA ALA A 439 5.00 -28.17 7.40
C ALA A 439 3.72 -29.00 7.18
N ASP A 440 2.66 -28.43 6.58
CA ASP A 440 1.48 -29.18 6.18
C ASP A 440 1.85 -30.25 5.13
N PRO A 441 1.83 -31.55 5.48
CA PRO A 441 2.23 -32.63 4.59
C PRO A 441 1.25 -32.83 3.42
N SER A 442 0.11 -32.14 3.42
CA SER A 442 -0.87 -32.19 2.35
C SER A 442 -0.53 -31.28 1.17
N PHE A 443 0.48 -30.41 1.28
CA PHE A 443 0.97 -29.59 0.16
C PHE A 443 1.99 -30.38 -0.67
N PRO A 444 1.63 -30.89 -1.86
CA PRO A 444 2.52 -31.68 -2.70
C PRO A 444 3.23 -30.80 -3.76
N GLY A 445 3.34 -29.50 -3.51
CA GLY A 445 3.67 -28.48 -4.50
C GLY A 445 5.16 -28.16 -4.61
N ILE A 446 5.48 -27.35 -5.62
CA ILE A 446 6.79 -26.70 -5.76
C ILE A 446 6.97 -25.71 -4.59
N GLN A 447 8.18 -25.61 -4.06
CA GLN A 447 8.51 -24.80 -2.90
C GLN A 447 9.42 -23.64 -3.30
N PHE A 448 8.95 -22.41 -3.11
CA PHE A 448 9.67 -21.17 -3.47
C PHE A 448 9.71 -20.15 -2.32
N GLY A 449 9.22 -20.52 -1.14
CA GLY A 449 9.22 -19.67 0.04
C GLY A 449 8.23 -18.51 0.03
N THR A 450 7.29 -18.46 -0.92
CA THR A 450 6.22 -17.44 -0.94
C THR A 450 5.01 -17.91 -0.14
N TYR A 451 4.06 -17.00 0.12
CA TYR A 451 2.82 -17.40 0.80
C TYR A 451 2.06 -18.51 0.04
N ALA A 452 1.99 -18.40 -1.28
CA ALA A 452 1.33 -19.41 -2.12
C ALA A 452 2.14 -20.72 -2.22
N PHE A 453 3.48 -20.64 -2.17
CA PHE A 453 4.41 -21.76 -2.39
C PHE A 453 5.46 -21.86 -1.26
N PRO A 454 5.06 -22.13 -0.01
CA PRO A 454 5.97 -22.12 1.14
C PRO A 454 6.95 -23.30 1.10
N TYR A 455 8.11 -23.15 1.77
CA TYR A 455 9.00 -24.29 2.05
C TYR A 455 8.41 -25.19 3.13
N ASP A 456 8.68 -26.49 3.09
CA ASP A 456 8.15 -27.41 4.12
C ASP A 456 9.06 -27.56 5.35
N THR A 457 10.31 -27.10 5.28
CA THR A 457 11.24 -27.11 6.42
C THR A 457 11.75 -25.73 6.84
N ALA A 458 12.02 -25.58 8.14
CA ALA A 458 12.71 -24.40 8.66
C ALA A 458 14.16 -24.29 8.16
N ALA A 459 14.81 -25.40 7.82
CA ALA A 459 16.18 -25.38 7.30
C ALA A 459 16.26 -24.72 5.93
N GLU A 460 15.34 -25.07 5.02
CA GLU A 460 15.19 -24.41 3.72
C GLU A 460 14.83 -22.94 3.90
N GLY A 461 13.85 -22.66 4.76
CA GLY A 461 13.43 -21.27 4.97
C GLY A 461 14.57 -20.37 5.49
N PHE A 462 15.36 -20.83 6.45
CA PHE A 462 16.53 -20.08 6.94
C PHE A 462 17.65 -19.93 5.90
N ALA A 463 17.80 -20.91 5.00
CA ALA A 463 18.80 -20.86 3.94
C ALA A 463 18.38 -19.96 2.77
N ALA A 464 17.07 -19.87 2.52
CA ALA A 464 16.49 -19.16 1.38
C ALA A 464 16.28 -17.66 1.63
N ILE A 465 16.35 -17.19 2.89
CA ILE A 465 16.46 -15.73 3.15
C ILE A 465 17.79 -15.25 2.60
N GLU A 466 17.74 -14.78 1.37
CA GLU A 466 18.74 -13.88 0.83
C GLU A 466 18.36 -12.50 1.36
N VAL A 467 19.31 -11.79 1.96
CA VAL A 467 19.10 -10.39 2.30
C VAL A 467 19.56 -9.66 1.04
N PRO A 468 18.69 -9.40 0.04
CA PRO A 468 19.07 -8.41 -0.94
C PRO A 468 19.29 -7.13 -0.15
N HIS A 469 20.29 -6.38 -0.59
CA HIS A 469 20.62 -5.11 0.02
C HIS A 469 19.30 -4.32 0.09
N SER A 470 18.88 -3.78 1.23
CA SER A 470 17.85 -2.73 1.21
C SER A 470 18.61 -1.42 1.36
N SER A 471 18.44 -0.50 0.41
CA SER A 471 19.04 0.84 0.52
C SER A 471 18.11 1.82 1.24
N VAL A 472 16.87 1.40 1.51
CA VAL A 472 15.76 2.27 1.94
C VAL A 472 14.97 1.70 3.12
N SER A 473 14.67 0.40 3.11
CA SER A 473 13.92 -0.25 4.18
C SER A 473 14.83 -0.66 5.34
N GLY A 474 14.60 -0.08 6.52
CA GLY A 474 15.18 -0.55 7.79
C GLY A 474 14.49 -1.81 8.35
N GLU A 475 13.51 -2.37 7.63
CA GLU A 475 12.76 -3.54 8.07
C GLU A 475 13.63 -4.79 7.95
N MET A 476 13.58 -5.68 8.94
CA MET A 476 14.29 -6.96 8.84
C MET A 476 13.43 -7.97 8.08
N PRO A 477 14.05 -8.87 7.29
CA PRO A 477 13.32 -9.94 6.61
C PRO A 477 12.52 -10.79 7.59
N TYR A 478 11.35 -11.24 7.18
CA TYR A 478 10.47 -12.09 7.98
C TYR A 478 10.56 -13.56 7.57
N LEU A 479 10.61 -14.43 8.57
CA LEU A 479 10.32 -15.85 8.37
C LEU A 479 8.96 -16.16 9.00
N HIS A 480 7.96 -16.36 8.17
CA HIS A 480 6.60 -16.71 8.55
C HIS A 480 6.46 -18.22 8.70
N THR A 481 5.92 -18.68 9.84
CA THR A 481 5.63 -20.10 10.04
C THR A 481 4.12 -20.33 10.08
N VAL A 482 3.61 -21.16 9.17
CA VAL A 482 2.16 -21.38 8.94
C VAL A 482 1.64 -22.52 9.83
N THR A 483 1.67 -23.77 9.34
CA THR A 483 1.14 -24.93 10.07
C THR A 483 2.28 -25.81 10.59
N GLY A 484 2.06 -26.45 11.73
CA GLY A 484 2.98 -27.47 12.25
C GLY A 484 4.00 -26.95 13.26
N GLN A 485 4.88 -27.85 13.69
CA GLN A 485 5.93 -27.57 14.66
C GLN A 485 7.29 -27.69 13.98
N TYR A 486 8.07 -26.61 14.06
CA TYR A 486 9.40 -26.53 13.48
C TYR A 486 10.45 -26.68 14.58
N ASN A 487 11.34 -27.65 14.43
CA ASN A 487 12.53 -27.77 15.27
C ASN A 487 13.76 -27.62 14.37
N TYR A 488 14.56 -26.60 14.63
CA TYR A 488 15.80 -26.35 13.91
C TYR A 488 16.97 -26.27 14.90
N THR A 489 18.07 -26.96 14.57
CA THR A 489 19.33 -26.86 15.31
C THR A 489 20.42 -26.57 14.30
N GLY A 490 20.95 -25.35 14.33
CA GLY A 490 21.94 -24.89 13.37
C GLY A 490 22.29 -23.42 13.55
N THR A 491 23.10 -22.89 12.64
CA THR A 491 23.46 -21.47 12.62
C THR A 491 22.53 -20.74 11.66
N VAL A 492 21.78 -19.76 12.16
CA VAL A 492 21.06 -18.80 11.32
C VAL A 492 22.04 -17.67 10.99
N SER A 493 22.52 -17.61 9.76
CA SER A 493 23.59 -16.69 9.33
C SER A 493 23.10 -15.28 8.98
N ARG A 494 21.79 -15.07 8.88
CA ARG A 494 21.17 -13.79 8.51
C ARG A 494 20.30 -13.28 9.66
N LYS A 495 20.22 -11.96 9.83
CA LYS A 495 19.27 -11.35 10.77
C LYS A 495 17.88 -11.37 10.14
N MET A 496 16.88 -11.75 10.92
CA MET A 496 15.49 -11.87 10.51
C MET A 496 14.59 -11.83 11.73
N THR A 497 13.29 -11.61 11.52
CA THR A 497 12.26 -11.73 12.53
C THR A 497 11.40 -12.95 12.23
N ILE A 498 11.22 -13.84 13.21
CA ILE A 498 10.36 -15.03 13.04
C ILE A 498 8.95 -14.67 13.48
N ILE A 499 7.99 -14.78 12.57
CA ILE A 499 6.57 -14.47 12.81
C ILE A 499 5.76 -15.77 12.73
N PRO A 500 5.41 -16.37 13.88
CA PRO A 500 4.49 -17.49 13.85
C PRO A 500 3.07 -17.02 13.55
N CYS A 501 2.42 -17.59 12.53
CA CYS A 501 1.00 -17.35 12.25
C CYS A 501 0.10 -17.65 13.45
N SER A 502 0.49 -18.65 14.24
CA SER A 502 -0.14 -18.99 15.51
C SER A 502 0.86 -19.61 16.46
N GLY A 503 0.63 -19.48 17.77
CA GLY A 503 1.52 -20.03 18.79
C GLY A 503 2.70 -19.12 19.11
N SER A 504 3.86 -19.72 19.41
CA SER A 504 5.05 -19.00 19.88
C SER A 504 6.32 -19.52 19.23
N ALA A 505 7.23 -18.61 18.87
CA ALA A 505 8.59 -18.95 18.49
C ALA A 505 9.53 -18.77 19.69
N THR A 506 10.38 -19.75 19.97
CA THR A 506 11.39 -19.68 21.04
C THR A 506 12.78 -19.83 20.43
N ILE A 507 13.68 -18.88 20.70
CA ILE A 507 15.07 -18.90 20.23
C ILE A 507 15.98 -19.08 21.44
N GLY A 508 16.78 -20.14 21.44
CA GLY A 508 17.67 -20.49 22.57
C GLY A 508 17.38 -21.87 23.14
N THR A 509 17.94 -22.16 24.31
CA THR A 509 17.59 -23.41 25.03
C THR A 509 16.17 -23.26 25.60
N PRO A 510 15.26 -24.22 25.35
CA PRO A 510 13.89 -24.16 25.84
C PRO A 510 13.78 -24.20 27.37
#